data_AF-A0A536T6A4-F1
#
_entry.id   AF-A0A536T6A4-F1
#
_cell.length_a   1.000
_cell.length_b   1.000
_cell.length_c   1.000
_cell.angle_alpha   90.00
_cell.angle_beta   90.00
_cell.angle_gamma   90.00
#
_symmetry.space_group_name_H-M   'P 1'
#
loop_
_entity.id
_entity.type
_entity.pdbx_description
1 polymer ?
#
loop_
_entity_poly.entity_id
_entity_poly.type
_entity_poly.pdbx_seq_one_letter_code
_entity_poly.pdbx_strand_id
1 'polypeptide(L)' 'VQRVTGYDVVVPLPRLEHQYMPSVDRIMDAARRALEYA' A
#
# COMPACT_ATOMS: atom_id res chain seq x y z
N VAL A 1 5.39 -14.03 -0.78
CA VAL A 1 4.33 -13.27 -1.49
C VAL A 1 3.94 -12.06 -0.63
N GLN A 2 3.91 -10.85 -1.21
CA GLN A 2 3.54 -9.60 -0.51
C GLN A 2 2.20 -9.06 -1.05
N ARG A 3 1.39 -8.38 -0.22
CA ARG A 3 0.10 -7.76 -0.60
C ARG A 3 0.09 -6.29 -0.21
N VAL A 4 -0.34 -5.43 -1.13
CA VAL A 4 -0.47 -3.99 -0.90
C VAL A 4 -1.90 -3.58 -1.24
N THR A 5 -2.66 -3.17 -0.22
CA THR A 5 -4.07 -2.80 -0.33
C THR A 5 -4.36 -1.55 0.50
N GLY A 6 -5.58 -1.01 0.36
CA GLY A 6 -6.13 -0.08 1.35
C GLY A 6 -6.20 -0.72 2.74
N TYR A 7 -6.34 0.12 3.77
CA TYR A 7 -6.49 -0.33 5.15
C TYR A 7 -7.86 -0.95 5.38
N ASP A 8 -7.97 -1.84 6.36
CA ASP A 8 -9.24 -2.48 6.73
C ASP A 8 -10.11 -1.54 7.58
N VAL A 9 -10.60 -0.49 6.93
CA VAL A 9 -11.43 0.56 7.49
C VAL A 9 -12.48 0.97 6.46
N VAL A 10 -13.54 1.64 6.91
CA VAL A 10 -14.48 2.30 5.99
C VAL A 10 -13.73 3.36 5.18
N VAL A 11 -14.02 3.45 3.88
CA VAL A 11 -13.43 4.45 2.99
C VAL A 11 -13.65 5.85 3.58
N PRO A 12 -12.57 6.62 3.83
CA PRO A 12 -12.68 7.89 4.53
C PRO A 12 -13.19 8.99 3.59
N LEU A 13 -13.38 10.19 4.15
CA LEU A 13 -13.73 11.38 3.36
C LEU A 13 -12.64 11.66 2.29
N PRO A 14 -13.01 12.25 1.14
CA PRO A 14 -12.08 12.43 0.00
C PRO A 14 -10.77 13.16 0.35
N ARG A 15 -10.80 14.01 1.38
CA ARG A 15 -9.60 14.71 1.89
C ARG A 15 -8.49 13.75 2.36
N LEU A 16 -8.82 12.51 2.70
CA LEU A 16 -7.90 11.48 3.19
C LEU A 16 -7.58 10.40 2.15
N GLU A 17 -8.07 10.53 0.92
CA GLU A 17 -7.90 9.52 -0.15
C GLU A 17 -6.42 9.17 -0.39
N HIS A 18 -5.56 10.19 -0.42
CA HIS A 18 -4.12 10.02 -0.62
C HIS A 18 -3.43 9.21 0.49
N GLN A 19 -4.01 9.20 1.69
CA GLN A 19 -3.47 8.43 2.82
C GLN A 19 -4.01 7.00 2.83
N TYR A 20 -5.27 6.82 2.42
CA TYR A 20 -5.93 5.51 2.37
C TYR A 20 -5.43 4.66 1.20
N MET A 21 -5.32 5.27 0.01
CA MET A 21 -4.94 4.57 -1.20
C MET A 21 -3.48 4.08 -1.16
N PRO A 22 -3.19 2.91 -1.77
CA PRO A 22 -1.83 2.45 -1.98
C PRO A 22 -1.00 3.47 -2.78
N SER A 23 0.05 4.02 -2.16
CA SER A 23 0.99 4.90 -2.86
C SER A 23 2.04 4.08 -3.63
N VAL A 24 2.67 4.73 -4.61
CA VAL A 24 3.79 4.15 -5.37
C VAL A 24 4.90 3.68 -4.43
N ASP A 25 5.23 4.46 -3.40
CA ASP A 25 6.26 4.11 -2.42
C ASP A 25 5.93 2.80 -1.69
N ARG A 26 4.69 2.63 -1.22
CA ARG A 26 4.23 1.40 -0.56
C ARG A 26 4.34 0.18 -1.48
N ILE A 27 4.05 0.36 -2.77
CA ILE A 27 4.13 -0.70 -3.77
C ILE A 27 5.59 -1.08 -4.04
N MET A 28 6.46 -0.09 -4.26
CA MET A 28 7.87 -0.31 -4.56
C MET A 28 8.63 -0.92 -3.38
N ASP A 29 8.31 -0.53 -2.15
CA ASP A 29 8.86 -1.14 -0.95
C ASP A 29 8.47 -2.61 -0.82
N ALA A 30 7.21 -2.94 -1.06
CA ALA A 30 6.76 -4.34 -1.04
C ALA A 30 7.42 -5.17 -2.15
N ALA A 31 7.62 -4.60 -3.34
CA ALA A 31 8.33 -5.24 -4.44
C ALA A 31 9.80 -5.53 -4.09
N ARG A 32 10.52 -4.55 -3.51
CA ARG A 32 11.89 -4.76 -3.03
C ARG A 32 11.97 -5.87 -1.98
N ARG A 33 11.13 -5.83 -0.95
CA ARG A 33 11.06 -6.87 0.09
C ARG A 33 10.74 -8.27 -0.45
N ALA A 34 9.95 -8.36 -1.53
CA ALA A 34 9.67 -9.63 -2.18
C ALA A 34 10.90 -10.22 -2.87
N LEU A 35 11.82 -9.37 -3.36
CA LEU A 35 13.05 -9.77 -4.05
C LEU A 35 14.25 -9.96 -3.12
N GLU A 36 14.23 -9.37 -1.91
CA GLU A 36 15.33 -9.48 -0.92
C GLU A 36 15.65 -10.91 -0.48
N TYR A 37 14.70 -11.83 -0.59
CA TYR A 37 14.85 -13.24 -0.18
C TYR A 37 14.76 -14.21 -1.37
N ALA A 38 14.92 -13.71 -2.60
CA ALA A 38 14.86 -14.49 -3.83
C ALA A 38 16.21 -15.11 -4.20
#